data_AF-A0AAE0B9X1-F1
#
_entry.id   AF-A0AAE0B9X1-F1
#
_cell.length_a   1.000
_cell.length_b   1.000
_cell.length_c   1.000
_cell.angle_alpha   90.00
_cell.angle_beta   90.00
_cell.angle_gamma   90.00
#
_symmetry.space_group_name_H-M   'P 1'
#
loop_
_entity.id
_entity.type
_entity.pdbx_description
1 polymer ?
#
loop_
_entity_poly.entity_id
_entity_poly.type
_entity_poly.pdbx_seq_one_letter_code
_entity_poly.pdbx_strand_id
1 'polypeptide(L)'
;MKGLLKILASAPEYAQLPIPSGDEDVERRLINYQRFSLKNPRCIDLHVKANALLQAHFSRQYVGWNLALDQWEVLLSASRLLQAMVDVISSNGWLNLALLAMEVSQMVTQYLYMGA
;
A
#
# COMPACT_ATOMS: atom_id res chain seq x y z
N MET A 1 9.51 2.68 -7.56
CA MET A 1 8.68 2.18 -6.43
C MET A 1 7.59 3.16 -5.99
N LYS A 2 7.92 4.37 -5.52
CA LYS A 2 6.94 5.37 -5.03
C LYS A 2 5.72 5.58 -5.93
N GLY A 3 5.93 5.74 -7.24
CA GLY A 3 4.84 5.91 -8.20
C GLY A 3 3.92 4.70 -8.29
N LEU A 4 4.49 3.49 -8.29
CA LEU A 4 3.73 2.24 -8.36
C LEU A 4 2.86 2.05 -7.11
N LEU A 5 3.42 2.28 -5.92
CA LEU A 5 2.67 2.22 -4.66
C LEU A 5 1.52 3.23 -4.62
N LYS A 6 1.76 4.44 -5.14
CA LYS A 6 0.69 5.45 -5.24
C LYS A 6 -0.43 4.99 -6.18
N ILE A 7 -0.09 4.39 -7.33
CA ILE A 7 -1.09 3.86 -8.27
C ILE A 7 -1.88 2.73 -7.62
N LEU A 8 -1.19 1.77 -6.98
CA LEU A 8 -1.82 0.68 -6.26
C LEU A 8 -2.79 1.20 -5.19
N ALA A 9 -2.33 2.11 -4.32
CA ALA A 9 -3.16 2.67 -3.25
C ALA A 9 -4.32 3.56 -3.75
N SER A 10 -4.28 4.00 -5.02
CA SER A 10 -5.38 4.74 -5.64
C SER A 10 -6.46 3.83 -6.22
N ALA A 11 -6.36 2.52 -6.05
CA ALA A 11 -7.35 1.57 -6.52
C ALA A 11 -8.73 1.83 -5.86
N PRO A 12 -9.83 1.77 -6.63
CA PRO A 12 -11.17 2.06 -6.13
C PRO A 12 -11.63 1.09 -5.04
N GLU A 13 -11.09 -0.13 -5.01
CA GLU A 13 -11.34 -1.10 -3.93
C GLU A 13 -11.02 -0.54 -2.54
N TYR A 14 -10.01 0.33 -2.42
CA TYR A 14 -9.62 0.92 -1.14
C TYR A 14 -10.55 2.05 -0.67
N ALA A 15 -11.45 2.53 -1.53
CA ALA A 15 -12.49 3.47 -1.11
C ALA A 15 -13.59 2.80 -0.25
N GLN A 16 -13.58 1.46 -0.14
CA GLN A 16 -14.52 0.69 0.68
C GLN A 16 -14.03 0.44 2.11
N LEU A 17 -12.78 0.81 2.42
CA LEU A 17 -12.23 0.67 3.77
C LEU A 17 -13.07 1.46 4.79
N PRO A 18 -13.17 0.98 6.04
CA PRO A 18 -13.89 1.71 7.06
C PRO A 18 -13.24 3.07 7.33
N ILE A 19 -14.09 4.07 7.48
CA ILE A 19 -13.69 5.43 7.86
C ILE A 19 -13.03 5.38 9.25
N PRO A 20 -11.93 6.13 9.49
CA PRO A 20 -11.25 6.18 10.78
C PRO A 20 -12.23 6.45 11.93
N SER A 21 -12.26 5.57 12.95
CA SER A 21 -13.27 5.60 14.02
C SER A 21 -12.72 5.66 15.44
N GLY A 22 -11.43 5.96 15.65
CA GLY A 22 -10.95 6.23 17.02
C GLY A 22 -9.45 6.18 17.28
N ASP A 23 -8.64 5.66 16.36
CA ASP A 23 -7.18 5.52 16.54
C ASP A 23 -6.39 6.45 15.61
N GLU A 24 -6.80 7.73 15.57
CA GLU A 24 -6.23 8.73 14.67
C GLU A 24 -4.73 8.95 14.92
N ASP A 25 -4.23 8.69 16.12
CA ASP A 25 -2.81 8.91 16.46
C ASP A 25 -1.89 7.83 15.90
N VAL A 26 -2.30 6.55 15.93
CA VAL A 26 -1.56 5.48 15.25
C VAL A 26 -1.59 5.73 13.75
N GLU A 27 -2.76 6.01 13.17
CA GLU A 27 -2.90 6.27 11.75
C GLU A 27 -2.07 7.47 11.28
N ARG A 28 -2.13 8.60 11.99
CA ARG A 28 -1.28 9.78 11.71
C ARG A 28 0.20 9.45 11.78
N ARG A 29 0.64 8.67 12.78
CA ARG A 29 2.05 8.22 12.84
C ARG A 29 2.42 7.38 11.63
N LEU A 30 1.59 6.41 11.25
CA LEU A 30 1.82 5.59 10.06
C LEU A 30 1.80 6.42 8.77
N ILE A 31 1.02 7.50 8.70
CA ILE A 31 1.00 8.43 7.57
C ILE A 31 2.28 9.26 7.49
N ASN A 32 2.75 9.76 8.63
CA ASN A 32 3.86 10.69 8.69
C ASN A 32 5.24 10.00 8.60
N TYR A 33 5.37 8.77 9.12
CA TYR A 33 6.64 8.05 9.19
C TYR A 33 6.78 6.95 8.11
N GLN A 34 6.39 7.29 6.88
CA GLN A 34 6.50 6.40 5.72
C GLN A 34 7.82 6.59 4.97
N ARG A 35 8.39 5.49 4.45
CA ARG A 35 9.55 5.53 3.54
C ARG A 35 9.26 6.39 2.30
N PHE A 36 8.04 6.29 1.78
CA PHE A 36 7.56 7.06 0.64
C PHE A 36 6.40 7.97 1.04
N SER A 37 6.73 9.08 1.70
CA SER A 37 5.75 10.09 2.13
C SER A 37 4.94 10.66 0.96
N LEU A 38 3.63 10.81 1.19
CA LEU A 38 2.69 11.46 0.28
C LEU A 38 2.76 12.98 0.43
N LYS A 39 2.48 13.71 -0.66
CA LYS A 39 2.38 15.17 -0.60
C LYS A 39 1.05 15.55 0.02
N ASN A 40 1.09 16.27 1.15
CA ASN A 40 -0.09 16.81 1.84
C ASN A 40 -1.16 15.76 2.18
N PRO A 41 -0.80 14.69 2.93
CA PRO A 41 -1.72 13.60 3.22
C PRO A 41 -2.86 14.07 4.12
N ARG A 42 -4.10 13.82 3.69
CA ARG A 42 -5.28 14.03 4.53
C ARG A 42 -5.59 12.71 5.24
N CYS A 43 -5.67 12.73 6.57
CA CYS A 43 -5.95 11.55 7.38
C CYS A 43 -7.33 10.92 7.12
N ILE A 44 -8.23 11.66 6.48
CA ILE A 44 -9.60 11.23 6.14
C ILE A 44 -9.62 10.44 4.80
N ASP A 45 -8.55 10.51 4.01
CA ASP A 45 -8.49 9.90 2.69
C ASP A 45 -8.14 8.41 2.79
N LEU A 46 -9.07 7.54 2.39
CA LEU A 46 -8.91 6.08 2.48
C LEU A 46 -7.77 5.55 1.59
N HIS A 47 -7.43 6.25 0.51
CA HIS A 47 -6.27 5.89 -0.31
C HIS A 47 -4.95 6.22 0.39
N VAL A 48 -4.93 7.30 1.19
CA VAL A 48 -3.80 7.63 2.07
C VAL A 48 -3.65 6.57 3.15
N LYS A 49 -4.76 6.14 3.76
CA LYS A 49 -4.81 5.04 4.73
C LYS A 49 -4.28 3.73 4.14
N ALA A 50 -4.78 3.32 2.97
CA ALA A 50 -4.31 2.11 2.28
C ALA A 50 -2.80 2.16 1.98
N ASN A 51 -2.30 3.30 1.49
CA ASN A 51 -0.87 3.50 1.24
C ASN A 51 -0.05 3.40 2.53
N ALA A 52 -0.58 3.88 3.66
CA ALA A 52 0.06 3.78 4.97
C ALA A 52 0.13 2.34 5.46
N LEU A 53 -0.96 1.60 5.38
CA LEU A 53 -1.03 0.22 5.83
C LEU A 53 -0.12 -0.71 4.99
N LEU A 54 -0.02 -0.47 3.67
CA LEU A 54 0.94 -1.15 2.80
C LEU A 54 2.39 -0.87 3.21
N GLN A 55 2.74 0.39 3.42
CA GLN A 55 4.11 0.74 3.79
C GLN A 55 4.47 0.28 5.20
N ALA A 56 3.51 0.30 6.13
CA ALA A 56 3.66 -0.24 7.47
C ALA A 56 3.95 -1.75 7.44
N HIS A 57 3.24 -2.49 6.57
CA HIS A 57 3.46 -3.92 6.33
C HIS A 57 4.88 -4.20 5.84
N PHE A 58 5.35 -3.48 4.83
CA PHE A 58 6.72 -3.64 4.32
C PHE A 58 7.79 -3.25 5.34
N SER A 59 7.47 -2.33 6.26
CA SER A 59 8.35 -1.91 7.36
C SER A 59 8.24 -2.80 8.60
N ARG A 60 7.33 -3.79 8.62
CA ARG A 60 6.98 -4.58 9.82
C ARG A 60 6.62 -3.69 11.03
N GLN A 61 6.01 -2.53 10.76
CA GLN A 61 5.55 -1.61 11.78
C GLN A 61 4.26 -2.15 12.41
N TYR A 62 4.15 -2.00 13.73
CA TYR A 62 2.94 -2.34 14.46
C TYR A 62 1.82 -1.34 14.13
N VAL A 63 0.70 -1.84 13.61
CA VAL A 63 -0.46 -1.02 13.21
C VAL A 63 -1.57 -0.94 14.27
N GLY A 64 -1.48 -1.68 15.36
CA GLY A 64 -2.54 -1.75 16.37
C GLY A 64 -3.71 -2.66 15.96
N TRP A 65 -4.51 -3.07 16.94
CA TRP A 65 -5.65 -3.95 16.73
C TRP A 65 -6.71 -3.34 15.81
N ASN A 66 -6.98 -2.04 15.98
CA ASN A 66 -8.03 -1.32 15.26
C ASN A 66 -7.78 -1.23 13.74
N LEU A 67 -6.51 -1.28 13.31
CA LEU A 67 -6.12 -1.20 11.90
C LEU A 67 -5.68 -2.56 11.32
N ALA A 68 -5.68 -3.63 12.13
CA ALA A 68 -5.21 -4.95 11.69
C ALA A 68 -6.13 -5.57 10.63
N LEU A 69 -7.46 -5.41 10.79
CA LEU A 69 -8.44 -5.86 9.79
C LEU A 69 -8.30 -5.07 8.49
N ASP A 70 -8.21 -3.74 8.60
CA ASP A 70 -8.01 -2.86 7.44
C ASP A 70 -6.72 -3.20 6.68
N GLN A 71 -5.62 -3.48 7.40
CA GLN A 71 -4.36 -3.89 6.79
C GLN A 71 -4.52 -5.22 6.05
N TRP A 72 -5.24 -6.18 6.64
CA TRP A 72 -5.50 -7.47 6.00
C TRP A 72 -6.32 -7.33 4.71
N GLU A 73 -7.41 -6.53 4.73
CA GLU A 73 -8.21 -6.23 3.54
C GLU A 73 -7.39 -5.56 2.43
N VAL A 74 -6.52 -4.62 2.82
CA VAL A 74 -5.61 -3.93 1.90
C VAL A 74 -4.68 -4.91 1.20
N LEU A 75 -4.07 -5.83 1.94
CA LEU A 75 -3.12 -6.83 1.44
C LEU A 75 -3.78 -7.89 0.56
N LEU A 76 -5.00 -8.32 0.91
CA LEU A 76 -5.78 -9.25 0.12
C LEU A 76 -6.05 -8.68 -1.28
N SER A 77 -6.49 -7.42 -1.34
CA SER A 77 -6.73 -6.73 -2.61
C SER A 77 -5.42 -6.42 -3.35
N ALA A 78 -4.35 -6.07 -2.63
CA ALA A 78 -3.06 -5.70 -3.23
C ALA A 78 -2.48 -6.82 -4.11
N SER A 79 -2.60 -8.08 -3.68
CA SER A 79 -2.08 -9.23 -4.42
C SER A 79 -2.70 -9.37 -5.81
N ARG A 80 -4.03 -9.28 -5.90
CA ARG A 80 -4.78 -9.35 -7.16
C ARG A 80 -4.52 -8.11 -8.04
N LEU A 81 -4.49 -6.92 -7.43
CA LEU A 81 -4.21 -5.67 -8.14
C LEU A 81 -2.82 -5.65 -8.75
N LEU A 82 -1.80 -6.12 -8.01
CA LEU A 82 -0.42 -6.19 -8.51
C LEU A 82 -0.27 -7.19 -9.65
N GLN A 83 -0.96 -8.33 -9.63
CA GLN A 83 -1.01 -9.25 -10.77
C GLN A 83 -1.58 -8.56 -12.01
N ALA A 84 -2.74 -7.89 -11.88
CA ALA A 84 -3.33 -7.13 -12.99
C ALA A 84 -2.40 -6.01 -13.50
N MET A 85 -1.69 -5.33 -12.60
CA MET A 85 -0.68 -4.34 -12.98
C MET A 85 0.46 -4.98 -13.78
N VAL A 86 1.00 -6.12 -13.33
CA VAL A 86 2.04 -6.86 -14.07
C VAL A 86 1.56 -7.25 -15.46
N ASP A 87 0.33 -7.76 -15.60
CA ASP A 87 -0.24 -8.14 -16.90
C ASP A 87 -0.34 -6.95 -17.87
N VAL A 88 -0.84 -5.81 -17.39
CA VAL A 88 -0.94 -4.57 -18.19
C VAL A 88 0.45 -4.05 -18.56
N ILE A 89 1.38 -3.98 -17.62
CA ILE A 89 2.74 -3.48 -17.85
C ILE A 89 3.50 -4.38 -18.84
N SER A 90 3.35 -5.70 -18.70
CA SER A 90 4.00 -6.69 -19.57
C SER A 90 3.44 -6.65 -20.99
N SER A 91 2.12 -6.46 -21.14
CA SER A 91 1.47 -6.28 -22.44
C SER A 91 1.96 -5.04 -23.19
N ASN A 92 2.47 -4.03 -22.47
CA ASN A 92 3.07 -2.82 -23.04
C ASN A 92 4.60 -2.91 -23.23
N GLY A 93 5.22 -4.04 -22.89
CA GLY A 93 6.66 -4.25 -23.07
C GLY A 93 7.56 -3.43 -22.14
N TRP A 94 7.03 -2.90 -21.03
CA TRP A 94 7.79 -2.04 -20.10
C TRP A 94 8.55 -2.86 -19.05
N LEU A 95 9.62 -3.55 -19.48
CA LEU A 95 10.37 -4.51 -18.65
C LEU A 95 10.75 -3.98 -17.26
N ASN A 96 11.36 -2.79 -17.18
CA ASN A 96 11.80 -2.22 -15.89
C ASN A 96 10.63 -1.99 -14.93
N LEU A 97 9.47 -1.58 -15.45
CA LEU A 97 8.29 -1.36 -14.64
C LEU A 97 7.65 -2.70 -14.24
N ALA A 98 7.73 -3.72 -15.11
CA ALA A 98 7.24 -5.07 -14.81
C ALA A 98 8.06 -5.70 -13.67
N LEU A 99 9.39 -5.60 -13.74
CA LEU A 99 10.28 -6.06 -12.67
C LEU A 99 9.97 -5.35 -11.34
N LEU A 100 9.82 -4.03 -11.37
CA LEU A 100 9.44 -3.27 -10.17
C LEU A 100 8.08 -3.72 -9.60
N ALA A 101 7.10 -4.03 -10.45
CA ALA A 101 5.80 -4.53 -9.99
C ALA A 101 5.90 -5.94 -9.39
N MET A 102 6.72 -6.81 -9.98
CA MET A 102 7.02 -8.13 -9.44
C MET A 102 7.74 -8.05 -8.08
N GLU A 103 8.70 -7.14 -7.91
CA GLU A 103 9.34 -6.89 -6.61
C GLU A 103 8.30 -6.47 -5.56
N VAL A 104 7.40 -5.54 -5.88
CA VAL A 104 6.34 -5.13 -4.94
C VAL A 104 5.39 -6.30 -4.61
N SER A 105 5.05 -7.16 -5.57
CA SER A 105 4.29 -8.39 -5.30
C SER A 105 5.00 -9.30 -4.30
N GLN A 106 6.32 -9.42 -4.40
CA GLN A 106 7.10 -10.20 -3.45
C GLN A 106 7.15 -9.52 -2.08
N MET A 107 7.25 -8.18 -2.01
CA MET A 107 7.18 -7.43 -0.74
C MET A 107 5.84 -7.63 0.00
N VAL A 108 4.73 -7.69 -0.75
CA VAL A 108 3.40 -7.99 -0.19
C VAL A 108 3.39 -9.39 0.44
N THR A 109 3.90 -10.40 -0.26
CA THR A 109 3.95 -11.77 0.26
C THR A 109 4.91 -11.95 1.44
N GLN A 110 6.06 -11.26 1.43
CA GLN A 110 7.15 -11.47 2.38
C GLN A 110 7.18 -10.49 3.57
N TYR A 111 6.28 -9.49 3.60
CA TYR A 111 6.21 -8.49 4.68
C TYR A 111 7.54 -7.75 4.88
N LEU A 112 8.23 -7.39 3.79
CA LEU A 112 9.53 -6.71 3.84
C LEU A 112 9.79 -5.91 2.55
N TYR A 113 10.40 -4.74 2.65
CA TYR A 113 10.96 -4.05 1.47
C TYR A 113 12.11 -4.85 0.86
N MET A 114 12.09 -5.06 -0.46
CA MET A 114 13.29 -5.52 -1.16
C MET A 114 14.27 -4.37 -1.35
N GLY A 115 15.56 -4.69 -1.29
CA GLY A 115 16.66 -3.74 -1.36
C GLY A 115 16.56 -2.84 -2.59
N ALA A 116 16.88 -1.56 -2.38
CA ALA A 116 17.31 -0.65 -3.44
C ALA A 116 18.83 -0.74 -3.51
#